data_AF-A0A928DAT0-F1
#
_entry.id   AF-A0A928DAT0-F1
#
_cell.length_a   1.000
_cell.length_b   1.000
_cell.length_c   1.000
_cell.angle_alpha   90.00
_cell.angle_beta   90.00
_cell.angle_gamma   90.00
#
_symmetry.space_group_name_H-M   'P 1'
#
loop_
_entity.id
_entity.type
_entity.pdbx_description
1 polymer ?
#
loop_
_entity_poly.entity_id
_entity_poly.type
_entity_poly.pdbx_seq_one_letter_code
_entity_poly.pdbx_strand_id
1 'polypeptide(L)'
;MKRIFITLLCICTLCSFGEGFNVKKYGAVGNGQVDDTKAIQKAFDAAAKSVRGFRSYGKYPASSYFGSGPTVVFPHGVYKITSTINVSGFVNMSGSNTTAVLKWAGAGNGLMFQINAYRNRIEKLVFLGGGVQVLVTNRNLDKTMVTIRDCQFLYASEMAVKLEPPRGISHLSCQSLIEGCLFSKNFRCAQNFGDLMEIRNCWVDQIQPNMADGAAFINRYGTMRLSFCCLTPSANPPKGQDYYHNARWVDNYGRFEADSVRFGGEGGGIPAVYNYAKAAAIHPHSDGGRVVLRNCLTACGQVVRENGALVRLFAIPMQLTIRDCYAIGGIPLIVCDPSLNIPAEIKKNPRGMENCRFQISNNIMHNKGINVVPEELKPFFREGAVDFKFAKITARSIPENITRNKK
;
A
#
# COMPACT_ATOMS: atom_id res chain seq x y z
N MET A 1 -78.81 -10.24 8.47
CA MET A 1 -77.61 -9.36 8.51
C MET A 1 -76.41 -10.12 7.94
N LYS A 2 -76.06 -9.90 6.68
CA LYS A 2 -74.87 -10.49 6.03
C LYS A 2 -73.70 -9.52 6.20
N ARG A 3 -72.66 -9.93 6.93
CA ARG A 3 -71.43 -9.15 7.11
C ARG A 3 -70.53 -9.36 5.89
N ILE A 4 -70.31 -8.29 5.13
CA ILE A 4 -69.36 -8.23 4.03
C ILE A 4 -67.97 -8.00 4.65
N PHE A 5 -67.09 -8.99 4.52
CA PHE A 5 -65.67 -8.84 4.84
C PHE A 5 -65.00 -8.14 3.65
N ILE A 6 -64.63 -6.86 3.84
CA ILE A 6 -63.75 -6.14 2.92
C ILE A 6 -62.31 -6.50 3.31
N THR A 7 -61.69 -7.40 2.54
CA THR A 7 -60.26 -7.67 2.66
C THR A 7 -59.50 -6.55 1.97
N LEU A 8 -58.94 -5.64 2.76
CA LEU A 8 -58.05 -4.59 2.29
C LEU A 8 -56.72 -5.24 1.87
N LEU A 9 -56.54 -5.43 0.55
CA LEU A 9 -55.29 -5.92 -0.02
C LEU A 9 -54.25 -4.79 0.08
N CYS A 10 -53.44 -4.82 1.14
CA CYS A 10 -52.31 -3.92 1.30
C CYS A 10 -51.22 -4.33 0.31
N ILE A 11 -51.19 -3.67 -0.86
CA ILE A 11 -50.09 -3.80 -1.81
C ILE A 11 -48.88 -3.14 -1.16
N CYS A 12 -48.09 -3.94 -0.44
CA CYS A 12 -46.73 -3.56 -0.07
C CYS A 12 -45.91 -3.46 -1.36
N THR A 13 -45.86 -2.25 -1.93
CA THR A 13 -44.85 -1.91 -2.92
C THR A 13 -43.51 -2.16 -2.25
N LEU A 14 -42.84 -3.25 -2.64
CA LEU A 14 -41.44 -3.49 -2.36
C LEU A 14 -40.68 -2.29 -2.94
N CYS A 15 -40.48 -1.26 -2.13
CA CYS A 15 -39.49 -0.24 -2.39
C CYS A 15 -38.15 -0.97 -2.45
N SER A 16 -37.75 -1.34 -3.66
CA SER A 16 -36.36 -1.66 -3.98
C SER A 16 -35.54 -0.48 -3.46
N PHE A 17 -34.87 -0.68 -2.31
CA PHE A 17 -33.84 0.24 -1.83
C PHE A 17 -32.91 0.52 -3.02
N GLY A 18 -32.84 1.81 -3.38
CA GLY A 18 -32.50 2.26 -4.73
C GLY A 18 -31.36 1.47 -5.35
N GLU A 19 -31.66 0.81 -6.48
CA GLU A 19 -30.62 0.28 -7.35
C GLU A 19 -29.64 1.42 -7.60
N GLY A 20 -28.37 1.25 -7.17
CA GLY A 20 -27.34 2.25 -7.39
C GLY A 20 -27.23 2.64 -8.86
N PHE A 21 -26.32 3.56 -9.18
CA PHE A 21 -26.09 4.04 -10.56
C PHE A 21 -25.49 2.91 -11.40
N ASN A 22 -26.33 2.00 -11.89
CA ASN A 22 -25.94 0.81 -12.63
C ASN A 22 -25.44 1.21 -14.01
N VAL A 23 -24.16 0.95 -14.30
CA VAL A 23 -23.50 1.36 -15.55
C VAL A 23 -24.21 0.86 -16.81
N LYS A 24 -24.92 -0.27 -16.75
CA LYS A 24 -25.68 -0.81 -17.90
C LYS A 24 -26.89 0.06 -18.24
N LYS A 25 -27.52 0.72 -17.26
CA LYS A 25 -28.59 1.70 -17.50
C LYS A 25 -28.10 2.96 -18.23
N TYR A 26 -26.78 3.19 -18.21
CA TYR A 26 -26.12 4.30 -18.91
C TYR A 26 -25.48 3.86 -20.25
N GLY A 27 -25.73 2.62 -20.69
CA GLY A 27 -25.32 2.09 -21.98
C GLY A 27 -24.06 1.23 -21.98
N ALA A 28 -23.51 0.88 -20.81
CA ALA A 28 -22.37 -0.03 -20.75
C ALA A 28 -22.83 -1.46 -21.10
N VAL A 29 -22.06 -2.15 -21.92
CA VAL A 29 -22.35 -3.51 -22.38
C VAL A 29 -21.67 -4.53 -21.46
N GLY A 30 -20.39 -4.32 -21.12
CA GLY A 30 -19.64 -5.25 -20.26
C GLY A 30 -19.29 -6.58 -20.92
N ASN A 31 -19.02 -6.58 -22.23
CA ASN A 31 -18.65 -7.79 -23.01
C ASN A 31 -17.15 -7.89 -23.35
N GLY A 32 -16.33 -6.96 -22.87
CA GLY A 32 -14.88 -6.90 -23.09
C GLY A 32 -14.45 -6.42 -24.47
N GLN A 33 -15.39 -6.14 -25.38
CA GLN A 33 -15.13 -5.71 -26.76
C GLN A 33 -15.55 -4.26 -27.00
N VAL A 34 -16.78 -3.92 -26.62
CA VAL A 34 -17.33 -2.57 -26.73
C VAL A 34 -16.65 -1.68 -25.71
N ASP A 35 -16.26 -0.48 -26.14
CA ASP A 35 -15.71 0.53 -25.25
C ASP A 35 -16.80 1.13 -24.36
N ASP A 36 -16.74 0.79 -23.08
CA ASP A 36 -17.75 1.17 -22.07
C ASP A 36 -17.41 2.52 -21.41
N THR A 37 -16.28 3.14 -21.73
CA THR A 37 -15.78 4.36 -21.06
C THR A 37 -16.83 5.46 -20.96
N LYS A 38 -17.48 5.82 -22.08
CA LYS A 38 -18.47 6.92 -22.08
C LYS A 38 -19.70 6.60 -21.24
N ALA A 39 -20.17 5.35 -21.26
CA ALA A 39 -21.32 4.92 -20.49
C ALA A 39 -21.02 4.88 -18.99
N ILE A 40 -19.82 4.40 -18.61
CA ILE A 40 -19.34 4.41 -17.23
C ILE A 40 -19.22 5.84 -16.73
N GLN A 41 -18.60 6.75 -17.49
CA GLN A 41 -18.50 8.16 -17.10
C GLN A 41 -19.88 8.80 -16.89
N LYS A 42 -20.86 8.53 -17.76
CA LYS A 42 -22.24 9.02 -17.58
C LYS A 42 -22.86 8.56 -16.27
N ALA A 43 -22.60 7.34 -15.84
CA ALA A 43 -23.09 6.82 -14.55
C ALA A 43 -22.46 7.58 -13.37
N PHE A 44 -21.14 7.82 -13.41
CA PHE A 44 -20.44 8.63 -12.41
C PHE A 44 -20.92 10.09 -12.39
N ASP A 45 -21.15 10.70 -13.55
CA ASP A 45 -21.66 12.07 -13.65
C ASP A 45 -23.07 12.18 -13.06
N ALA A 46 -23.93 11.19 -13.31
CA ALA A 46 -25.27 11.12 -12.73
C ALA A 46 -25.22 10.94 -11.21
N ALA A 47 -24.35 10.05 -10.71
CA ALA A 47 -24.14 9.85 -9.28
C ALA A 47 -23.61 11.12 -8.60
N ALA A 48 -22.67 11.82 -9.23
CA ALA A 48 -22.13 13.08 -8.71
C ALA A 48 -23.24 14.13 -8.54
N LYS A 49 -24.19 14.23 -9.48
CA LYS A 49 -25.35 15.13 -9.39
C LYS A 49 -26.34 14.76 -8.29
N SER A 50 -26.34 13.50 -7.83
CA SER A 50 -27.17 13.06 -6.71
C SER A 50 -26.50 13.19 -5.35
N VAL A 51 -25.22 13.60 -5.30
CA VAL A 51 -24.57 13.92 -4.03
C VAL A 51 -25.34 15.05 -3.36
N ARG A 52 -25.67 14.85 -2.08
CA ARG A 52 -26.34 15.81 -1.22
C ARG A 52 -25.40 16.09 -0.06
N GLY A 53 -24.76 17.25 -0.08
CA GLY A 53 -23.94 17.72 1.02
C GLY A 53 -24.79 18.35 2.10
N PHE A 54 -24.54 18.00 3.37
CA PHE A 54 -25.00 18.83 4.47
C PHE A 54 -23.94 19.90 4.72
N ARG A 55 -24.27 21.15 4.36
CA ARG A 55 -23.54 22.31 4.85
C ARG A 55 -24.07 22.61 6.24
N SER A 56 -23.21 22.53 7.26
CA SER A 56 -23.64 22.92 8.59
C SER A 56 -23.98 24.40 8.55
N TYR A 57 -25.19 24.74 8.99
CA TYR A 57 -25.66 26.11 9.16
C TYR A 57 -24.75 26.81 10.19
N GLY A 58 -24.04 27.89 9.80
CA GLY A 58 -23.19 28.67 10.72
C GLY A 58 -22.03 29.44 10.08
N LYS A 59 -21.27 30.15 10.94
CA LYS A 59 -20.18 31.13 10.68
C LYS A 59 -18.99 30.62 9.84
N TYR A 60 -19.00 29.36 9.39
CA TYR A 60 -17.94 28.74 8.58
C TYR A 60 -18.50 28.21 7.24
N PRO A 61 -18.76 29.08 6.26
CA PRO A 61 -19.49 28.76 5.03
C PRO A 61 -18.76 27.86 4.01
N ALA A 62 -17.53 27.43 4.29
CA ALA A 62 -16.67 26.70 3.35
C ALA A 62 -16.64 25.17 3.51
N SER A 63 -17.37 24.60 4.48
CA SER A 63 -17.26 23.19 4.86
C SER A 63 -18.59 22.45 4.65
N SER A 64 -18.70 21.69 3.57
CA SER A 64 -19.67 20.59 3.53
C SER A 64 -19.07 19.44 4.34
N TYR A 65 -19.60 19.19 5.54
CA TYR A 65 -18.98 18.29 6.52
C TYR A 65 -19.27 16.81 6.22
N PHE A 66 -20.42 16.54 5.60
CA PHE A 66 -20.91 15.20 5.28
C PHE A 66 -21.68 15.27 3.96
N GLY A 67 -21.59 14.22 3.16
CA GLY A 67 -22.32 14.09 1.90
C GLY A 67 -22.95 12.71 1.78
N SER A 68 -24.07 12.61 1.08
CA SER A 68 -24.58 11.32 0.63
C SER A 68 -23.51 10.64 -0.23
N GLY A 69 -23.40 9.31 -0.09
CA GLY A 69 -22.42 8.51 -0.83
C GLY A 69 -23.08 7.62 -1.88
N PRO A 70 -23.59 8.17 -2.99
CA PRO A 70 -24.20 7.36 -4.04
C PRO A 70 -23.17 6.38 -4.61
N THR A 71 -23.61 5.18 -4.95
CA THR A 71 -22.74 4.12 -5.47
C THR A 71 -23.03 3.89 -6.95
N VAL A 72 -21.99 3.94 -7.79
CA VAL A 72 -21.99 3.42 -9.15
C VAL A 72 -21.79 1.91 -9.08
N VAL A 73 -22.72 1.15 -9.67
CA VAL A 73 -22.74 -0.30 -9.59
C VAL A 73 -22.32 -0.90 -10.93
N PHE A 74 -21.39 -1.85 -10.88
CA PHE A 74 -20.93 -2.64 -12.00
C PHE A 74 -21.51 -4.06 -11.89
N PRO A 75 -22.56 -4.41 -12.64
CA PRO A 75 -23.00 -5.80 -12.77
C PRO A 75 -21.89 -6.71 -13.30
N HIS A 76 -22.14 -8.03 -13.30
CA HIS A 76 -21.26 -8.98 -13.99
C HIS A 76 -20.96 -8.54 -15.43
N GLY A 77 -19.68 -8.55 -15.78
CA GLY A 77 -19.19 -8.21 -17.11
C GLY A 77 -17.70 -7.89 -17.12
N VAL A 78 -17.15 -7.82 -18.33
CA VAL A 78 -15.82 -7.28 -18.61
C VAL A 78 -16.01 -5.93 -19.29
N TYR A 79 -15.66 -4.86 -18.61
CA TYR A 79 -15.84 -3.50 -19.10
C TYR A 79 -14.54 -2.99 -19.69
N LYS A 80 -14.52 -2.76 -21.00
CA LYS A 80 -13.35 -2.20 -21.69
C LYS A 80 -13.32 -0.69 -21.47
N ILE A 81 -12.20 -0.18 -20.99
CA ILE A 81 -11.99 1.25 -20.69
C ILE A 81 -10.82 1.76 -21.52
N THR A 82 -11.04 2.76 -22.39
CA THR A 82 -10.02 3.32 -23.29
C THR A 82 -9.50 4.69 -22.87
N SER A 83 -10.19 5.39 -21.97
CA SER A 83 -9.73 6.65 -21.36
C SER A 83 -10.07 6.72 -19.88
N THR A 84 -9.38 7.61 -19.17
CA THR A 84 -9.57 7.86 -17.74
C THR A 84 -11.03 8.13 -17.39
N ILE A 85 -11.53 7.47 -16.34
CA ILE A 85 -12.80 7.76 -15.69
C ILE A 85 -12.55 8.70 -14.52
N ASN A 86 -13.26 9.82 -14.49
CA ASN A 86 -13.20 10.80 -13.42
C ASN A 86 -14.30 10.54 -12.39
N VAL A 87 -13.89 10.39 -11.13
CA VAL A 87 -14.76 10.10 -9.99
C VAL A 87 -14.75 11.29 -9.03
N SER A 88 -15.93 11.86 -8.81
CA SER A 88 -16.13 12.95 -7.86
C SER A 88 -16.02 12.47 -6.41
N GLY A 89 -15.73 13.41 -5.51
CA GLY A 89 -15.81 13.16 -4.07
C GLY A 89 -17.21 12.64 -3.69
N PHE A 90 -17.26 11.76 -2.69
CA PHE A 90 -18.47 11.07 -2.22
C PHE A 90 -19.04 9.98 -3.13
N VAL A 91 -18.68 9.94 -4.42
CA VAL A 91 -19.18 8.88 -5.31
C VAL A 91 -18.41 7.59 -5.06
N ASN A 92 -19.12 6.55 -4.66
CA ASN A 92 -18.59 5.22 -4.44
C ASN A 92 -18.70 4.38 -5.71
N MET A 93 -17.94 3.30 -5.80
CA MET A 93 -18.06 2.31 -6.87
C MET A 93 -17.99 0.90 -6.32
N SER A 94 -18.83 0.02 -6.85
CA SER A 94 -18.89 -1.36 -6.38
C SER A 94 -19.23 -2.32 -7.51
N GLY A 95 -18.57 -3.48 -7.54
CA GLY A 95 -19.06 -4.63 -8.29
C GLY A 95 -20.30 -5.21 -7.61
N SER A 96 -21.21 -5.80 -8.39
CA SER A 96 -22.32 -6.58 -7.84
C SER A 96 -21.81 -7.84 -7.12
N ASN A 97 -22.71 -8.75 -6.70
CA ASN A 97 -22.36 -10.02 -6.03
C ASN A 97 -21.49 -10.99 -6.88
N THR A 98 -20.96 -10.54 -8.01
CA THR A 98 -20.11 -11.24 -8.99
C THR A 98 -19.00 -10.29 -9.41
N THR A 99 -17.80 -10.81 -9.67
CA THR A 99 -16.63 -9.97 -9.92
C THR A 99 -16.69 -9.27 -11.28
N ALA A 100 -17.01 -7.98 -11.30
CA ALA A 100 -16.91 -7.16 -12.50
C ALA A 100 -15.43 -6.84 -12.81
N VAL A 101 -15.04 -7.02 -14.08
CA VAL A 101 -13.66 -6.80 -14.53
C VAL A 101 -13.58 -5.48 -15.29
N LEU A 102 -12.74 -4.57 -14.82
CA LEU A 102 -12.43 -3.28 -15.43
C LEU A 102 -11.11 -3.43 -16.19
N LYS A 103 -11.19 -3.56 -17.51
CA LYS A 103 -10.06 -3.87 -18.38
C LYS A 103 -9.59 -2.61 -19.10
N TRP A 104 -8.35 -2.21 -18.84
CA TRP A 104 -7.71 -1.12 -19.58
C TRP A 104 -7.43 -1.53 -21.02
N ALA A 105 -7.76 -0.64 -21.95
CA ALA A 105 -7.49 -0.75 -23.38
C ALA A 105 -7.08 0.61 -24.00
N GLY A 106 -6.74 1.59 -23.17
CA GLY A 106 -6.21 2.88 -23.60
C GLY A 106 -4.69 2.84 -23.82
N ALA A 107 -4.06 4.02 -23.83
CA ALA A 107 -2.60 4.15 -23.94
C ALA A 107 -1.87 3.37 -22.83
N GLY A 108 -0.72 2.76 -23.14
CA GLY A 108 -0.09 1.73 -22.29
C GLY A 108 0.11 2.13 -20.82
N ASN A 109 0.68 3.31 -20.57
CA ASN A 109 0.90 3.87 -19.23
C ASN A 109 -0.27 4.75 -18.73
N GLY A 110 -1.46 4.62 -19.31
CA GLY A 110 -2.59 5.47 -18.98
C GLY A 110 -3.17 5.24 -17.58
N LEU A 111 -3.95 6.23 -17.14
CA LEU A 111 -4.67 6.22 -15.87
C LEU A 111 -6.09 5.69 -16.07
N MET A 112 -6.50 4.65 -15.33
CA MET A 112 -7.84 4.08 -15.46
C MET A 112 -8.88 4.90 -14.68
N PHE A 113 -8.68 5.14 -13.38
CA PHE A 113 -9.59 5.95 -12.56
C PHE A 113 -8.86 7.09 -11.85
N GLN A 114 -9.34 8.32 -12.03
CA GLN A 114 -8.93 9.49 -11.25
C GLN A 114 -10.02 9.87 -10.26
N ILE A 115 -9.71 9.80 -8.97
CA ILE A 115 -10.63 10.10 -7.89
C ILE A 115 -10.22 11.42 -7.24
N ASN A 116 -11.10 12.42 -7.34
CA ASN A 116 -10.98 13.65 -6.56
C ASN A 116 -11.65 13.42 -5.20
N ALA A 117 -10.89 12.84 -4.29
CA ALA A 117 -11.43 12.16 -3.13
C ALA A 117 -11.89 13.09 -2.02
N TYR A 118 -12.94 12.65 -1.34
CA TYR A 118 -13.36 13.19 -0.05
C TYR A 118 -13.80 12.06 0.88
N ARG A 119 -14.85 11.32 0.53
CA ARG A 119 -15.20 10.05 1.15
C ARG A 119 -15.59 9.06 0.08
N ASN A 120 -14.70 8.12 -0.25
CA ASN A 120 -14.92 7.22 -1.38
C ASN A 120 -14.70 5.78 -0.95
N ARG A 121 -15.59 4.88 -1.41
CA ARG A 121 -15.47 3.43 -1.27
C ARG A 121 -15.38 2.78 -2.65
N ILE A 122 -14.44 1.86 -2.79
CA ILE A 122 -14.19 1.05 -3.98
C ILE A 122 -14.24 -0.41 -3.55
N GLU A 123 -15.22 -1.17 -4.02
CA GLU A 123 -15.48 -2.51 -3.46
C GLU A 123 -15.74 -3.56 -4.55
N LYS A 124 -15.22 -4.78 -4.40
CA LYS A 124 -15.63 -5.96 -5.20
C LYS A 124 -15.37 -5.84 -6.71
N LEU A 125 -14.24 -5.27 -7.10
CA LEU A 125 -13.87 -5.06 -8.50
C LEU A 125 -12.54 -5.72 -8.84
N VAL A 126 -12.40 -6.18 -10.08
CA VAL A 126 -11.09 -6.55 -10.66
C VAL A 126 -10.63 -5.43 -11.58
N PHE A 127 -9.44 -4.91 -11.34
CA PHE A 127 -8.74 -3.97 -12.23
C PHE A 127 -7.69 -4.75 -13.01
N LEU A 128 -7.74 -4.66 -14.34
CA LEU A 128 -6.86 -5.41 -15.24
C LEU A 128 -6.11 -4.47 -16.20
N GLY A 129 -4.79 -4.45 -16.08
CA GLY A 129 -3.90 -3.62 -16.90
C GLY A 129 -3.89 -2.14 -16.51
N GLY A 130 -3.37 -1.29 -17.41
CA GLY A 130 -3.21 0.15 -17.21
C GLY A 130 -1.89 0.53 -16.55
N GLY A 131 -1.46 1.79 -16.71
CA GLY A 131 -0.31 2.32 -15.97
C GLY A 131 -0.65 2.43 -14.50
N VAL A 132 -1.57 3.34 -14.20
CA VAL A 132 -2.14 3.51 -12.86
C VAL A 132 -3.61 3.09 -12.88
N GLN A 133 -4.01 2.18 -11.99
CA GLN A 133 -5.40 1.70 -11.95
C GLN A 133 -6.31 2.65 -11.16
N VAL A 134 -5.89 3.04 -9.96
CA VAL A 134 -6.62 4.01 -9.12
C VAL A 134 -5.68 5.10 -8.66
N LEU A 135 -5.92 6.33 -9.11
CA LEU A 135 -5.28 7.54 -8.60
C LEU A 135 -6.25 8.29 -7.67
N VAL A 136 -5.87 8.43 -6.41
CA VAL A 136 -6.56 9.23 -5.41
C VAL A 136 -5.82 10.56 -5.25
N THR A 137 -6.53 11.65 -5.46
CA THR A 137 -6.02 13.01 -5.27
C THR A 137 -7.00 13.82 -4.43
N ASN A 138 -6.51 14.81 -3.69
CA ASN A 138 -7.33 15.86 -3.08
C ASN A 138 -6.50 17.15 -3.00
N ARG A 139 -7.08 18.25 -2.52
CA ARG A 139 -6.36 19.53 -2.32
C ARG A 139 -5.94 19.75 -0.87
N ASN A 140 -5.40 18.71 -0.24
CA ASN A 140 -5.09 18.67 1.19
C ASN A 140 -6.32 18.99 2.06
N LEU A 141 -7.41 18.27 1.81
CA LEU A 141 -8.67 18.46 2.53
C LEU A 141 -8.60 17.65 3.83
N ASP A 142 -8.50 18.31 4.99
CA ASP A 142 -8.24 17.79 6.37
C ASP A 142 -9.03 16.55 6.87
N LYS A 143 -9.84 15.92 6.01
CA LYS A 143 -10.90 14.96 6.36
C LYS A 143 -11.12 13.89 5.29
N THR A 144 -10.17 13.69 4.37
CA THR A 144 -10.36 12.72 3.29
C THR A 144 -10.27 11.29 3.82
N MET A 145 -11.24 10.45 3.45
CA MET A 145 -11.25 9.03 3.79
C MET A 145 -11.49 8.20 2.53
N VAL A 146 -10.60 7.26 2.24
CA VAL A 146 -10.75 6.34 1.12
C VAL A 146 -10.71 4.89 1.62
N THR A 147 -11.64 4.07 1.16
CA THR A 147 -11.68 2.64 1.49
C THR A 147 -11.73 1.82 0.22
N ILE A 148 -10.83 0.85 0.10
CA ILE A 148 -10.75 -0.10 -1.01
C ILE A 148 -10.87 -1.49 -0.42
N ARG A 149 -11.89 -2.25 -0.81
CA ARG A 149 -12.18 -3.57 -0.22
C ARG A 149 -12.47 -4.64 -1.25
N ASP A 150 -12.01 -5.86 -0.96
CA ASP A 150 -12.37 -7.06 -1.74
C ASP A 150 -12.09 -6.88 -3.25
N CYS A 151 -11.05 -6.12 -3.58
CA CYS A 151 -10.66 -5.81 -4.96
C CYS A 151 -9.48 -6.67 -5.39
N GLN A 152 -9.35 -6.88 -6.69
CA GLN A 152 -8.17 -7.51 -7.28
C GLN A 152 -7.51 -6.53 -8.25
N PHE A 153 -6.22 -6.29 -8.07
CA PHE A 153 -5.41 -5.43 -8.92
C PHE A 153 -4.42 -6.30 -9.67
N LEU A 154 -4.58 -6.38 -10.99
CA LEU A 154 -3.84 -7.29 -11.84
C LEU A 154 -3.09 -6.52 -12.93
N TYR A 155 -1.79 -6.76 -13.04
CA TYR A 155 -0.95 -6.30 -14.16
C TYR A 155 -0.93 -4.77 -14.40
N ALA A 156 -1.03 -3.93 -13.37
CA ALA A 156 -0.72 -2.50 -13.51
C ALA A 156 0.74 -2.33 -13.95
N SER A 157 1.02 -1.54 -14.99
CA SER A 157 2.38 -1.36 -15.51
C SER A 157 3.16 -0.26 -14.78
N GLU A 158 2.53 0.51 -13.89
CA GLU A 158 3.19 1.47 -12.99
C GLU A 158 2.79 1.27 -11.53
N MET A 159 1.49 1.34 -11.20
CA MET A 159 0.98 1.30 -9.83
C MET A 159 -0.49 0.87 -9.78
N ALA A 160 -0.86 -0.07 -8.91
CA ALA A 160 -2.27 -0.41 -8.72
C ALA A 160 -3.05 0.71 -8.01
N VAL A 161 -2.60 1.16 -6.84
CA VAL A 161 -3.25 2.24 -6.08
C VAL A 161 -2.26 3.37 -5.77
N LYS A 162 -2.55 4.58 -6.19
CA LYS A 162 -1.69 5.74 -5.97
C LYS A 162 -2.44 6.82 -5.22
N LEU A 163 -2.00 7.17 -4.02
CA LEU A 163 -2.36 8.42 -3.36
C LEU A 163 -1.28 9.44 -3.70
N GLU A 164 -1.63 10.50 -4.42
CA GLU A 164 -0.67 11.52 -4.85
C GLU A 164 -1.31 12.92 -4.84
N PRO A 165 -0.67 13.91 -4.21
CA PRO A 165 -1.15 15.29 -4.25
C PRO A 165 -1.01 15.89 -5.66
N PRO A 166 -1.91 16.81 -6.05
CA PRO A 166 -1.69 17.60 -7.25
C PRO A 166 -0.41 18.45 -7.08
N ARG A 167 0.16 18.86 -8.22
CA ARG A 167 1.40 19.64 -8.26
C ARG A 167 1.35 20.85 -7.31
N GLY A 168 2.41 21.02 -6.53
CA GLY A 168 2.56 22.14 -5.58
C GLY A 168 2.05 21.85 -4.17
N ILE A 169 1.45 20.68 -3.92
CA ILE A 169 1.03 20.23 -2.60
C ILE A 169 1.98 19.11 -2.14
N SER A 170 2.43 19.15 -0.88
CA SER A 170 3.45 18.22 -0.34
C SER A 170 2.89 16.90 0.18
N HIS A 171 1.62 16.86 0.58
CA HIS A 171 0.94 15.68 1.13
C HIS A 171 -0.58 15.77 0.95
N LEU A 172 -1.28 14.69 1.26
CA LEU A 172 -2.74 14.64 1.29
C LEU A 172 -3.19 14.49 2.74
N SER A 173 -4.05 15.39 3.24
CA SER A 173 -4.78 15.14 4.48
C SER A 173 -5.79 14.02 4.25
N CYS A 174 -5.35 12.78 4.38
CA CYS A 174 -6.07 11.60 3.91
C CYS A 174 -5.75 10.38 4.77
N GLN A 175 -6.81 9.75 5.26
CA GLN A 175 -6.78 8.40 5.79
C GLN A 175 -7.27 7.42 4.72
N SER A 176 -6.54 6.34 4.49
CA SER A 176 -6.92 5.29 3.54
C SER A 176 -6.83 3.89 4.16
N LEU A 177 -7.75 3.02 3.74
CA LEU A 177 -7.78 1.61 4.09
C LEU A 177 -7.89 0.78 2.81
N ILE A 178 -6.99 -0.18 2.64
CA ILE A 178 -7.04 -1.24 1.63
C ILE A 178 -7.17 -2.58 2.37
N GLU A 179 -8.26 -3.31 2.14
CA GLU A 179 -8.58 -4.50 2.94
C GLU A 179 -9.11 -5.64 2.09
N GLY A 180 -8.64 -6.87 2.34
CA GLY A 180 -9.15 -8.05 1.64
C GLY A 180 -8.82 -8.09 0.15
N CYS A 181 -7.77 -7.37 -0.27
CA CYS A 181 -7.43 -7.22 -1.68
C CYS A 181 -6.35 -8.22 -2.13
N LEU A 182 -6.37 -8.53 -3.43
CA LEU A 182 -5.30 -9.23 -4.14
C LEU A 182 -4.51 -8.25 -5.00
N PHE A 183 -3.19 -8.24 -4.86
CA PHE A 183 -2.28 -7.55 -5.77
C PHE A 183 -1.42 -8.58 -6.50
N SER A 184 -1.69 -8.80 -7.79
CA SER A 184 -0.98 -9.80 -8.58
C SER A 184 -0.28 -9.21 -9.79
N LYS A 185 1.04 -9.42 -9.84
CA LYS A 185 1.90 -9.10 -10.98
C LYS A 185 1.85 -7.64 -11.43
N ASN A 186 1.50 -6.74 -10.53
CA ASN A 186 1.58 -5.30 -10.77
C ASN A 186 3.04 -4.85 -10.74
N PHE A 187 3.40 -3.79 -11.44
CA PHE A 187 4.70 -3.16 -11.30
C PHE A 187 4.93 -2.70 -9.85
N ARG A 188 3.91 -2.08 -9.26
CA ARG A 188 3.85 -1.71 -7.84
C ARG A 188 2.42 -1.83 -7.32
N CYS A 189 2.28 -2.08 -6.02
CA CYS A 189 1.00 -2.28 -5.36
C CYS A 189 0.38 -0.95 -4.91
N ALA A 190 1.03 -0.22 -4.01
CA ALA A 190 0.47 1.00 -3.47
C ALA A 190 1.51 2.08 -3.16
N GLN A 191 1.11 3.33 -3.35
CA GLN A 191 1.86 4.51 -2.91
C GLN A 191 1.02 5.39 -1.99
N ASN A 192 1.64 5.84 -0.89
CA ASN A 192 1.04 6.73 0.08
C ASN A 192 1.69 8.12 0.11
N PHE A 193 0.89 9.16 -0.10
CA PHE A 193 1.18 10.55 0.30
C PHE A 193 0.20 11.07 1.35
N GLY A 194 -0.69 10.21 1.86
CA GLY A 194 -1.65 10.52 2.91
C GLY A 194 -1.03 10.51 4.31
N ASP A 195 -1.75 11.07 5.29
CA ASP A 195 -1.40 10.99 6.70
C ASP A 195 -1.33 9.54 7.21
N LEU A 196 -2.26 8.70 6.73
CA LEU A 196 -2.35 7.30 7.10
C LEU A 196 -2.85 6.44 5.92
N MET A 197 -2.13 5.37 5.63
CA MET A 197 -2.57 4.27 4.79
C MET A 197 -2.44 2.96 5.56
N GLU A 198 -3.53 2.23 5.74
CA GLU A 198 -3.54 0.87 6.26
C GLU A 198 -3.87 -0.11 5.14
N ILE A 199 -3.06 -1.15 5.00
CA ILE A 199 -3.26 -2.24 4.04
C ILE A 199 -3.30 -3.53 4.86
N ARG A 200 -4.41 -4.26 4.82
CA ARG A 200 -4.59 -5.44 5.67
C ARG A 200 -5.33 -6.59 5.03
N ASN A 201 -5.09 -7.80 5.53
CA ASN A 201 -5.73 -9.02 5.03
C ASN A 201 -5.57 -9.17 3.51
N CYS A 202 -4.42 -8.77 2.97
CA CYS A 202 -4.16 -8.76 1.53
C CYS A 202 -3.18 -9.86 1.13
N TRP A 203 -3.37 -10.39 -0.08
CA TRP A 203 -2.39 -11.23 -0.75
C TRP A 203 -1.64 -10.42 -1.79
N VAL A 204 -0.33 -10.60 -1.86
CA VAL A 204 0.53 -9.90 -2.80
C VAL A 204 1.47 -10.92 -3.44
N ASP A 205 1.37 -11.09 -4.75
CA ASP A 205 2.33 -11.86 -5.55
C ASP A 205 2.98 -10.98 -6.62
N GLN A 206 4.31 -10.89 -6.54
CA GLN A 206 5.10 -9.97 -7.34
C GLN A 206 6.10 -10.70 -8.23
N ILE A 207 6.09 -10.42 -9.53
CA ILE A 207 6.88 -11.13 -10.55
C ILE A 207 8.04 -10.26 -11.08
N GLN A 208 9.10 -10.89 -11.58
CA GLN A 208 10.12 -10.20 -12.38
C GLN A 208 9.67 -10.01 -13.84
N PRO A 209 10.19 -9.00 -14.55
CA PRO A 209 11.13 -7.98 -14.08
C PRO A 209 10.47 -6.83 -13.29
N ASN A 210 9.16 -6.90 -13.03
CA ASN A 210 8.37 -5.79 -12.48
C ASN A 210 8.87 -5.21 -11.15
N MET A 211 9.57 -6.01 -10.33
CA MET A 211 10.14 -5.58 -9.06
C MET A 211 11.61 -5.10 -9.15
N ALA A 212 12.27 -5.27 -10.29
CA ALA A 212 13.65 -4.83 -10.44
C ALA A 212 13.75 -3.32 -10.19
N ASP A 213 14.74 -2.93 -9.39
CA ASP A 213 14.98 -1.55 -8.98
C ASP A 213 13.76 -0.83 -8.36
N GLY A 214 12.80 -1.59 -7.81
CA GLY A 214 11.58 -1.05 -7.23
C GLY A 214 11.20 -1.61 -5.86
N ALA A 215 10.29 -0.90 -5.21
CA ALA A 215 9.52 -1.40 -4.09
C ALA A 215 8.08 -1.70 -4.52
N ALA A 216 7.49 -2.78 -3.98
CA ALA A 216 6.07 -3.06 -4.16
C ALA A 216 5.18 -1.99 -3.50
N PHE A 217 5.61 -1.47 -2.35
CA PHE A 217 4.93 -0.43 -1.60
C PHE A 217 5.83 0.78 -1.39
N ILE A 218 5.28 1.98 -1.55
CA ILE A 218 6.04 3.23 -1.42
C ILE A 218 5.33 4.17 -0.46
N ASN A 219 5.94 4.42 0.70
CA ASN A 219 5.44 5.40 1.67
C ASN A 219 6.19 6.72 1.52
N ARG A 220 5.60 7.71 0.84
CA ARG A 220 6.23 9.02 0.58
C ARG A 220 6.01 10.02 1.70
N TYR A 221 4.90 9.90 2.43
CA TYR A 221 4.54 10.78 3.53
C TYR A 221 3.72 10.02 4.59
N GLY A 222 3.59 10.60 5.79
CA GLY A 222 2.69 10.07 6.82
C GLY A 222 3.07 8.65 7.26
N THR A 223 2.05 7.85 7.57
CA THR A 223 2.20 6.48 8.07
C THR A 223 1.62 5.47 7.09
N MET A 224 2.40 4.46 6.73
CA MET A 224 1.91 3.26 6.04
C MET A 224 1.98 2.06 6.98
N ARG A 225 0.88 1.31 7.08
CA ARG A 225 0.75 0.09 7.88
C ARG A 225 0.42 -1.11 7.01
N LEU A 226 1.14 -2.21 7.19
CA LEU A 226 0.79 -3.52 6.64
C LEU A 226 0.40 -4.46 7.80
N SER A 227 -0.77 -5.08 7.72
CA SER A 227 -1.24 -6.01 8.78
C SER A 227 -1.86 -7.27 8.21
N PHE A 228 -1.48 -8.46 8.69
CA PHE A 228 -2.05 -9.74 8.22
C PHE A 228 -1.97 -9.92 6.69
N CYS A 229 -0.86 -9.47 6.10
CA CYS A 229 -0.62 -9.57 4.66
C CYS A 229 0.30 -10.76 4.34
N CYS A 230 0.02 -11.45 3.24
CA CYS A 230 0.91 -12.46 2.66
C CYS A 230 1.65 -11.86 1.46
N LEU A 231 2.93 -11.56 1.63
CA LEU A 231 3.78 -11.02 0.57
C LEU A 231 4.66 -12.14 0.01
N THR A 232 4.48 -12.47 -1.25
CA THR A 232 5.13 -13.61 -1.90
C THR A 232 5.90 -13.09 -3.11
N PRO A 233 7.24 -13.11 -3.11
CA PRO A 233 7.98 -12.97 -4.36
C PRO A 233 7.61 -14.18 -5.25
N SER A 234 7.46 -13.99 -6.55
CA SER A 234 7.23 -15.10 -7.48
C SER A 234 8.21 -16.25 -7.22
N ALA A 235 7.71 -17.48 -7.17
CA ALA A 235 8.47 -18.67 -6.76
C ALA A 235 9.47 -19.17 -7.81
N ASN A 236 9.28 -18.81 -9.09
CA ASN A 236 10.09 -19.30 -10.22
C ASN A 236 10.43 -18.21 -11.26
N PRO A 237 11.08 -17.09 -10.89
CA PRO A 237 11.61 -16.21 -11.92
C PRO A 237 12.75 -16.92 -12.68
N PRO A 238 12.96 -16.61 -13.97
CA PRO A 238 14.12 -17.12 -14.71
C PRO A 238 15.41 -16.85 -13.93
N LYS A 239 16.18 -17.90 -13.64
CA LYS A 239 17.44 -17.78 -12.89
C LYS A 239 18.45 -16.98 -13.73
N GLY A 240 18.98 -15.88 -13.20
CA GLY A 240 19.97 -15.00 -13.86
C GLY A 240 20.54 -13.94 -12.93
N GLN A 241 21.58 -13.21 -13.36
CA GLN A 241 22.26 -12.17 -12.54
C GLN A 241 21.31 -11.05 -12.09
N ASP A 242 20.29 -10.72 -12.90
CA ASP A 242 19.35 -9.61 -12.63
C ASP A 242 18.11 -10.01 -11.83
N TYR A 243 17.98 -11.28 -11.46
CA TYR A 243 16.91 -11.80 -10.59
C TYR A 243 16.76 -10.82 -9.42
N TYR A 244 15.61 -10.20 -9.11
CA TYR A 244 15.44 -9.26 -7.97
C TYR A 244 16.54 -8.20 -7.71
N HIS A 245 17.27 -7.72 -8.73
CA HIS A 245 18.27 -6.65 -8.51
C HIS A 245 17.56 -5.41 -7.94
N ASN A 246 18.07 -4.90 -6.81
CA ASN A 246 17.48 -3.78 -6.06
C ASN A 246 15.99 -3.91 -5.68
N ALA A 247 15.38 -5.10 -5.78
CA ALA A 247 13.99 -5.30 -5.42
C ALA A 247 13.81 -5.29 -3.90
N ARG A 248 12.73 -4.71 -3.40
CA ARG A 248 12.35 -4.72 -1.98
C ARG A 248 10.84 -4.67 -1.81
N TRP A 249 10.34 -4.98 -0.64
CA TRP A 249 8.90 -4.85 -0.38
C TRP A 249 8.48 -3.41 -0.20
N VAL A 250 9.25 -2.62 0.55
CA VAL A 250 8.83 -1.28 0.97
C VAL A 250 9.96 -0.27 0.78
N ASP A 251 9.64 0.86 0.16
CA ASP A 251 10.38 2.10 0.30
C ASP A 251 9.69 3.00 1.31
N ASN A 252 10.39 3.40 2.37
CA ASN A 252 9.86 4.26 3.41
C ASN A 252 10.56 5.63 3.48
N TYR A 253 9.81 6.69 3.22
CA TYR A 253 10.22 8.10 3.38
C TYR A 253 9.51 8.79 4.57
N GLY A 254 8.52 8.12 5.17
CA GLY A 254 7.80 8.58 6.37
C GLY A 254 7.88 7.55 7.50
N ARG A 255 6.74 7.07 7.96
CA ARG A 255 6.61 6.06 9.02
C ARG A 255 6.05 4.76 8.46
N PHE A 256 6.74 3.66 8.65
CA PHE A 256 6.32 2.33 8.21
C PHE A 256 6.17 1.39 9.40
N GLU A 257 5.06 0.65 9.43
CA GLU A 257 4.78 -0.37 10.42
C GLU A 257 4.25 -1.64 9.74
N ALA A 258 4.74 -2.80 10.16
CA ALA A 258 4.27 -4.11 9.75
C ALA A 258 3.95 -4.96 11.00
N ASP A 259 2.76 -5.56 11.03
CA ASP A 259 2.32 -6.48 12.07
C ASP A 259 1.74 -7.76 11.46
N SER A 260 2.22 -8.93 11.88
CA SER A 260 1.69 -10.21 11.40
C SER A 260 1.74 -10.34 9.88
N VAL A 261 2.81 -9.81 9.27
CA VAL A 261 3.06 -9.87 7.83
C VAL A 261 4.01 -11.02 7.51
N ARG A 262 3.68 -11.78 6.47
CA ARG A 262 4.62 -12.72 5.86
C ARG A 262 5.41 -12.01 4.76
N PHE A 263 6.69 -11.76 5.01
CA PHE A 263 7.67 -11.42 3.98
C PHE A 263 8.25 -12.72 3.43
N GLY A 264 7.70 -13.18 2.30
CA GLY A 264 8.01 -14.47 1.70
C GLY A 264 9.47 -14.62 1.27
N GLY A 265 9.94 -15.86 1.38
CA GLY A 265 11.31 -16.28 1.09
C GLY A 265 11.49 -17.03 -0.22
N GLU A 266 10.45 -17.07 -1.04
CA GLU A 266 10.49 -17.63 -2.37
C GLU A 266 11.67 -17.06 -3.15
N GLY A 267 12.50 -17.97 -3.68
CA GLY A 267 13.71 -17.58 -4.37
C GLY A 267 14.77 -16.90 -3.49
N GLY A 268 14.72 -17.04 -2.16
CA GLY A 268 15.55 -16.34 -1.18
C GLY A 268 14.95 -15.04 -0.64
N GLY A 269 13.79 -14.62 -1.17
CA GLY A 269 13.09 -13.41 -0.78
C GLY A 269 13.78 -12.12 -1.23
N ILE A 270 13.29 -10.99 -0.73
CA ILE A 270 13.83 -9.64 -0.99
C ILE A 270 13.78 -8.82 0.31
N PRO A 271 14.60 -7.77 0.48
CA PRO A 271 14.55 -6.93 1.67
C PRO A 271 13.15 -6.46 2.01
N ALA A 272 12.81 -6.44 3.30
CA ALA A 272 11.50 -5.98 3.76
C ALA A 272 11.37 -4.47 3.60
N VAL A 273 12.38 -3.71 4.03
CA VAL A 273 12.29 -2.24 4.05
C VAL A 273 13.60 -1.60 3.62
N TYR A 274 13.51 -0.69 2.65
CA TYR A 274 14.49 0.35 2.42
C TYR A 274 14.00 1.64 3.07
N ASN A 275 14.76 2.14 4.04
CA ASN A 275 14.40 3.34 4.79
C ASN A 275 15.21 4.55 4.31
N TYR A 276 14.50 5.55 3.83
CA TYR A 276 14.98 6.88 3.47
C TYR A 276 14.53 7.95 4.47
N ALA A 277 13.62 7.59 5.38
CA ALA A 277 13.05 8.51 6.35
C ALA A 277 14.07 8.88 7.45
N LYS A 278 14.21 10.17 7.72
CA LYS A 278 15.20 10.74 8.65
C LYS A 278 14.63 10.97 10.04
N ALA A 279 15.48 10.96 11.06
CA ALA A 279 15.16 11.50 12.36
C ALA A 279 14.75 12.98 12.26
N ALA A 280 13.65 13.38 12.90
CA ALA A 280 13.22 14.77 12.91
C ALA A 280 14.09 15.62 13.84
N ALA A 281 14.43 16.83 13.39
CA ALA A 281 15.20 17.79 14.19
C ALA A 281 14.32 18.66 15.10
N ILE A 282 13.12 19.05 14.62
CA ILE A 282 12.29 20.07 15.27
C ILE A 282 11.31 19.44 16.29
N HIS A 283 10.55 18.43 15.86
CA HIS A 283 9.57 17.75 16.71
C HIS A 283 9.87 16.24 16.82
N PRO A 284 10.99 15.84 17.44
CA PRO A 284 11.44 14.44 17.47
C PRO A 284 10.46 13.45 18.15
N HIS A 285 9.49 13.95 18.91
CA HIS A 285 8.49 13.11 19.60
C HIS A 285 7.24 12.81 18.76
N SER A 286 6.93 13.65 17.76
CA SER A 286 5.76 13.47 16.88
C SER A 286 6.14 13.18 15.43
N ASP A 287 7.33 13.62 15.03
CA ASP A 287 7.82 13.59 13.67
C ASP A 287 9.04 12.68 13.55
N GLY A 288 9.38 12.35 12.31
CA GLY A 288 10.56 11.58 11.97
C GLY A 288 10.24 10.19 11.46
N GLY A 289 11.25 9.62 10.81
CA GLY A 289 11.19 8.31 10.20
C GLY A 289 10.93 7.22 11.22
N ARG A 290 10.18 6.21 10.82
CA ARG A 290 9.88 5.05 11.67
C ARG A 290 9.88 3.78 10.84
N VAL A 291 10.49 2.73 11.36
CA VAL A 291 10.39 1.36 10.82
C VAL A 291 10.07 0.42 11.98
N VAL A 292 8.92 -0.25 11.92
CA VAL A 292 8.51 -1.21 12.94
C VAL A 292 8.06 -2.50 12.28
N LEU A 293 8.70 -3.62 12.64
CA LEU A 293 8.33 -4.97 12.26
C LEU A 293 7.98 -5.78 13.52
N ARG A 294 6.77 -6.34 13.58
CA ARG A 294 6.23 -7.08 14.74
C ARG A 294 5.53 -8.34 14.30
N ASN A 295 5.73 -9.45 15.01
CA ASN A 295 5.00 -10.70 14.74
C ASN A 295 5.13 -11.19 13.28
N CYS A 296 6.18 -10.77 12.56
CA CYS A 296 6.31 -11.02 11.13
C CYS A 296 7.07 -12.33 10.87
N LEU A 297 6.66 -13.05 9.82
CA LEU A 297 7.51 -14.08 9.20
C LEU A 297 8.46 -13.36 8.25
N THR A 298 9.76 -13.41 8.53
CA THR A 298 10.80 -12.63 7.83
C THR A 298 11.81 -13.55 7.15
N ALA A 299 11.33 -14.48 6.34
CA ALA A 299 12.14 -15.39 5.53
C ALA A 299 12.73 -14.69 4.30
N CYS A 300 13.10 -13.42 4.40
CA CYS A 300 13.37 -12.54 3.26
C CYS A 300 14.81 -12.00 3.27
N GLY A 301 15.16 -11.15 2.29
CA GLY A 301 16.39 -10.36 2.32
C GLY A 301 17.69 -11.02 1.81
N GLN A 302 17.62 -12.09 1.00
CA GLN A 302 18.73 -12.79 0.30
C GLN A 302 20.18 -12.46 0.73
N VAL A 303 20.82 -13.41 1.43
CA VAL A 303 22.21 -13.28 1.89
C VAL A 303 23.22 -13.10 0.76
N VAL A 304 22.95 -13.67 -0.43
CA VAL A 304 23.92 -13.77 -1.53
C VAL A 304 24.08 -12.48 -2.34
N ARG A 305 23.62 -11.34 -1.82
CA ARG A 305 23.54 -10.09 -2.59
C ARG A 305 24.11 -8.91 -1.86
N GLU A 306 24.63 -7.97 -2.65
CA GLU A 306 25.13 -6.67 -2.19
C GLU A 306 24.12 -5.91 -1.32
N ASN A 307 22.83 -6.21 -1.47
CA ASN A 307 21.76 -5.55 -0.74
C ASN A 307 20.99 -6.47 0.21
N GLY A 308 21.56 -7.63 0.54
CA GLY A 308 20.93 -8.60 1.43
C GLY A 308 20.78 -8.08 2.86
N ALA A 309 19.55 -7.78 3.28
CA ALA A 309 19.22 -7.34 4.62
C ALA A 309 17.72 -7.49 4.88
N LEU A 310 17.33 -7.52 6.15
CA LEU A 310 15.92 -7.35 6.52
C LEU A 310 15.51 -5.88 6.33
N VAL A 311 16.32 -4.96 6.89
CA VAL A 311 16.15 -3.50 6.74
C VAL A 311 17.45 -2.88 6.20
N ARG A 312 17.35 -2.07 5.14
CA ARG A 312 18.45 -1.23 4.67
C ARG A 312 18.20 0.23 5.00
N LEU A 313 19.19 0.90 5.55
CA LEU A 313 19.12 2.31 5.96
C LEU A 313 19.91 3.19 4.98
N PHE A 314 19.21 4.09 4.29
CA PHE A 314 19.80 5.24 3.58
C PHE A 314 19.76 6.52 4.44
N ALA A 315 18.99 6.48 5.53
CA ALA A 315 18.93 7.49 6.56
C ALA A 315 18.60 6.83 7.90
N ILE A 316 19.00 7.47 9.00
CA ILE A 316 18.69 7.05 10.37
C ILE A 316 17.25 7.47 10.72
N PRO A 317 16.29 6.54 10.90
CA PRO A 317 14.95 6.87 11.36
C PRO A 317 14.97 7.24 12.85
N MET A 318 13.96 7.98 13.32
CA MET A 318 13.75 8.25 14.74
C MET A 318 13.49 6.97 15.54
N GLN A 319 12.80 6.00 14.95
CA GLN A 319 12.54 4.72 15.59
C GLN A 319 12.76 3.55 14.62
N LEU A 320 13.45 2.52 15.11
CA LEU A 320 13.55 1.22 14.46
C LEU A 320 13.21 0.12 15.46
N THR A 321 12.26 -0.75 15.13
CA THR A 321 11.89 -1.88 15.99
C THR A 321 11.74 -3.15 15.15
N ILE A 322 12.40 -4.23 15.56
CA ILE A 322 12.22 -5.58 15.01
C ILE A 322 11.99 -6.51 16.19
N ARG A 323 10.74 -6.92 16.42
CA ARG A 323 10.41 -7.76 17.59
C ARG A 323 9.44 -8.86 17.24
N ASP A 324 9.51 -9.95 18.01
CA ASP A 324 8.55 -11.05 17.92
C ASP A 324 8.48 -11.65 16.51
N CYS A 325 9.50 -11.46 15.68
CA CYS A 325 9.56 -11.97 14.31
C CYS A 325 10.22 -13.35 14.29
N TYR A 326 9.91 -14.16 13.27
CA TYR A 326 10.42 -15.52 13.15
C TYR A 326 10.86 -15.84 11.72
N ALA A 327 11.61 -16.94 11.59
CA ALA A 327 12.21 -17.41 10.32
C ALA A 327 13.23 -16.44 9.71
N ILE A 328 13.93 -15.65 10.53
CA ILE A 328 15.01 -14.78 10.04
C ILE A 328 16.19 -15.67 9.60
N GLY A 329 16.41 -15.71 8.29
CA GLY A 329 17.30 -16.67 7.64
C GLY A 329 18.64 -16.08 7.23
N GLY A 330 19.64 -16.15 8.12
CA GLY A 330 21.05 -16.02 7.75
C GLY A 330 21.48 -14.71 7.08
N ILE A 331 20.70 -13.64 7.23
CA ILE A 331 20.94 -12.30 6.68
C ILE A 331 21.26 -11.30 7.80
N PRO A 332 21.99 -10.21 7.52
CA PRO A 332 22.02 -9.04 8.39
C PRO A 332 20.62 -8.52 8.70
N LEU A 333 20.38 -8.16 9.97
CA LEU A 333 19.13 -7.53 10.38
C LEU A 333 19.02 -6.12 9.82
N ILE A 334 20.14 -5.39 9.88
CA ILE A 334 20.24 -4.02 9.40
C ILE A 334 21.50 -3.92 8.54
N VAL A 335 21.42 -3.19 7.44
CA VAL A 335 22.58 -2.74 6.66
C VAL A 335 22.47 -1.24 6.44
N CYS A 336 23.55 -0.51 6.69
CA CYS A 336 23.67 0.89 6.30
C CYS A 336 24.13 0.97 4.85
N ASP A 337 23.48 1.80 4.05
CA ASP A 337 23.96 2.11 2.71
C ASP A 337 25.35 2.76 2.78
N PRO A 338 26.29 2.46 1.85
CA PRO A 338 27.63 3.07 1.86
C PRO A 338 27.63 4.60 1.83
N SER A 339 26.56 5.23 1.31
CA SER A 339 26.41 6.68 1.32
C SER A 339 26.03 7.27 2.69
N LEU A 340 25.60 6.44 3.65
CA LEU A 340 25.16 6.89 4.97
C LEU A 340 26.33 7.06 5.93
N ASN A 341 26.77 8.31 6.14
CA ASN A 341 27.79 8.67 7.12
C ASN A 341 27.16 9.01 8.48
N ILE A 342 27.11 8.01 9.38
CA ILE A 342 26.45 8.17 10.69
C ILE A 342 27.11 9.26 11.56
N PRO A 343 28.44 9.31 11.74
CA PRO A 343 29.06 10.41 12.50
C PRO A 343 28.69 11.81 11.97
N ALA A 344 28.62 11.97 10.65
CA ALA A 344 28.21 13.24 10.04
C ALA A 344 26.73 13.56 10.31
N GLU A 345 25.84 12.58 10.24
CA GLU A 345 24.41 12.76 10.56
C GLU A 345 24.19 13.13 12.03
N ILE A 346 24.92 12.52 12.97
CA ILE A 346 24.92 12.88 14.40
C ILE A 346 25.34 14.34 14.57
N LYS A 347 26.44 14.76 13.93
CA LYS A 347 26.91 16.14 14.01
C LYS A 347 25.92 17.14 13.42
N LYS A 348 25.22 16.77 12.35
CA LYS A 348 24.25 17.63 11.65
C LYS A 348 22.93 17.79 12.40
N ASN A 349 22.48 16.75 13.10
CA ASN A 349 21.19 16.74 13.80
C ASN A 349 21.32 16.11 15.21
N PRO A 350 22.08 16.73 16.13
CA PRO A 350 22.35 16.14 17.44
C PRO A 350 21.08 15.88 18.24
N ARG A 351 20.14 16.84 18.25
CA ARG A 351 18.85 16.72 18.95
C ARG A 351 17.98 15.58 18.41
N GLY A 352 17.88 15.43 17.09
CA GLY A 352 17.12 14.34 16.50
C GLY A 352 17.75 12.98 16.78
N MET A 353 19.09 12.90 16.71
CA MET A 353 19.83 11.67 16.93
C MET A 353 19.82 11.21 18.39
N GLU A 354 19.86 12.13 19.35
CA GLU A 354 19.70 11.84 20.79
C GLU A 354 18.34 11.19 21.11
N ASN A 355 17.32 11.47 20.29
CA ASN A 355 15.99 10.91 20.45
C ASN A 355 15.77 9.60 19.67
N CYS A 356 16.73 9.17 18.85
CA CYS A 356 16.61 7.94 18.10
C CYS A 356 16.56 6.71 19.03
N ARG A 357 15.63 5.78 18.78
CA ARG A 357 15.44 4.57 19.61
C ARG A 357 15.34 3.32 18.75
N PHE A 358 16.37 2.48 18.85
CA PHE A 358 16.43 1.21 18.14
C PHE A 358 16.22 0.04 19.12
N GLN A 359 15.41 -0.93 18.70
CA GLN A 359 15.07 -2.10 19.51
C GLN A 359 14.99 -3.35 18.64
N ILE A 360 15.69 -4.41 19.05
CA ILE A 360 15.58 -5.75 18.46
C ILE A 360 15.46 -6.74 19.61
N SER A 361 14.37 -7.51 19.66
CA SER A 361 14.09 -8.38 20.81
C SER A 361 13.11 -9.50 20.49
N ASN A 362 13.27 -10.66 21.13
CA ASN A 362 12.36 -11.80 21.09
C ASN A 362 12.14 -12.33 19.66
N ASN A 363 13.19 -12.39 18.85
CA ASN A 363 13.10 -12.90 17.49
C ASN A 363 13.60 -14.34 17.39
N ILE A 364 12.90 -15.19 16.63
CA ILE A 364 13.31 -16.59 16.39
C ILE A 364 14.16 -16.66 15.12
N MET A 365 15.44 -16.98 15.31
CA MET A 365 16.45 -16.97 14.24
C MET A 365 16.76 -18.40 13.79
N HIS A 366 16.79 -18.64 12.47
CA HIS A 366 17.08 -19.97 11.95
C HIS A 366 18.57 -20.33 12.02
N ASN A 367 19.47 -19.34 11.88
CA ASN A 367 20.92 -19.53 11.96
C ASN A 367 21.52 -18.60 13.03
N LYS A 368 22.19 -19.17 14.04
CA LYS A 368 22.73 -18.44 15.20
C LYS A 368 23.92 -17.51 14.89
N GLY A 369 24.42 -17.47 13.65
CA GLY A 369 25.72 -16.85 13.31
C GLY A 369 25.71 -15.55 12.50
N ILE A 370 24.59 -15.13 11.90
CA ILE A 370 24.60 -14.04 10.88
C ILE A 370 23.69 -12.86 11.28
N ASN A 371 23.24 -12.83 12.54
CA ASN A 371 22.31 -11.81 13.03
C ASN A 371 23.09 -10.58 13.48
N VAL A 372 23.58 -9.84 12.50
CA VAL A 372 24.47 -8.71 12.71
C VAL A 372 23.75 -7.38 12.50
N VAL A 373 24.17 -6.40 13.29
CA VAL A 373 23.82 -4.99 13.16
C VAL A 373 25.12 -4.19 13.02
N PRO A 374 25.17 -3.15 12.19
CA PRO A 374 26.37 -2.32 12.05
C PRO A 374 26.80 -1.69 13.39
N GLU A 375 28.09 -1.77 13.72
CA GLU A 375 28.67 -1.21 14.95
C GLU A 375 28.38 0.28 15.12
N GLU A 376 28.36 1.03 14.02
CA GLU A 376 28.07 2.45 14.00
C GLU A 376 26.66 2.81 14.50
N LEU A 377 25.74 1.83 14.58
CA LEU A 377 24.40 2.03 15.13
C LEU A 377 24.31 1.82 16.65
N LYS A 378 25.39 1.36 17.30
CA LYS A 378 25.43 1.10 18.75
C LYS A 378 24.87 2.25 19.61
N PRO A 379 25.14 3.55 19.31
CA PRO A 379 24.60 4.66 20.10
C PRO A 379 23.06 4.76 20.15
N PHE A 380 22.34 4.13 19.23
CA PHE A 380 20.88 4.21 19.14
C PHE A 380 20.15 3.08 19.89
N PHE A 381 20.89 2.08 20.37
CA PHE A 381 20.37 0.98 21.17
C PHE A 381 20.49 1.28 22.66
N ARG A 382 19.48 0.88 23.44
CA ARG A 382 19.56 0.92 24.91
C ARG A 382 20.24 -0.35 25.44
N GLU A 383 20.89 -0.23 26.60
CA GLU A 383 21.50 -1.36 27.30
C GLU A 383 20.45 -2.44 27.65
N GLY A 384 20.77 -3.70 27.38
CA GLY A 384 19.88 -4.85 27.60
C GLY A 384 20.33 -6.10 26.84
N ALA A 385 19.68 -7.24 27.11
CA ALA A 385 19.93 -8.49 26.38
C ALA A 385 19.54 -8.32 24.91
N VAL A 386 20.50 -8.53 24.00
CA VAL A 386 20.34 -8.36 22.57
C VAL A 386 20.44 -9.71 21.87
N ASP A 387 19.45 -10.07 21.06
CA ASP A 387 19.42 -11.30 20.25
C ASP A 387 20.31 -11.21 18.98
N PHE A 388 21.25 -10.26 18.96
CA PHE A 388 22.08 -9.91 17.81
C PHE A 388 23.49 -9.51 18.27
N LYS A 389 24.41 -9.41 17.31
CA LYS A 389 25.78 -8.91 17.54
C LYS A 389 26.03 -7.64 16.73
N PHE A 390 26.79 -6.72 17.30
CA PHE A 390 27.37 -5.65 16.50
C PHE A 390 28.56 -6.20 15.71
N ALA A 391 28.66 -5.83 14.44
CA ALA A 391 29.82 -6.15 13.60
C ALA A 391 30.01 -5.07 12.53
N LYS A 392 31.22 -4.95 12.01
CA LYS A 392 31.48 -4.18 10.79
C LYS A 392 30.84 -4.90 9.60
N ILE A 393 29.81 -4.30 9.02
CA ILE A 393 29.14 -4.81 7.82
C ILE A 393 29.53 -3.91 6.66
N THR A 394 30.36 -4.40 5.75
CA THR A 394 30.54 -3.75 4.46
C THR A 394 29.48 -4.29 3.51
N ALA A 395 29.00 -3.47 2.57
CA ALA A 395 28.03 -3.87 1.53
C ALA A 395 28.54 -4.97 0.56
N ARG A 396 29.63 -5.67 0.90
CA ARG A 396 30.19 -6.84 0.22
C ARG A 396 30.53 -8.01 1.16
N SER A 397 30.28 -7.90 2.46
CA SER A 397 30.51 -9.00 3.41
C SER A 397 29.41 -10.06 3.36
N ILE A 398 29.18 -10.59 2.17
CA ILE A 398 28.47 -11.85 1.96
C ILE A 398 29.45 -12.95 2.38
N PRO A 399 29.11 -13.87 3.28
CA PRO A 399 30.00 -14.96 3.62
C PRO A 399 30.35 -15.76 2.35
N GLU A 400 31.65 -15.93 2.05
CA GLU A 400 32.14 -16.84 0.99
C GLU A 400 31.57 -18.26 1.12
N ASN A 401 31.10 -18.59 2.33
CA ASN A 401 30.63 -19.89 2.74
C ASN A 401 29.20 -20.22 2.23
N ILE A 402 28.45 -19.25 1.70
CA ILE A 402 27.07 -19.47 1.21
C ILE A 402 27.04 -19.81 -0.29
N THR A 403 28.14 -19.59 -1.02
CA THR A 403 28.28 -20.04 -2.42
C THR A 403 28.74 -21.49 -2.55
N ARG A 404 29.20 -22.13 -1.46
CA ARG A 404 29.62 -23.53 -1.43
C ARG A 404 28.67 -24.35 -0.55
N ASN A 405 27.61 -24.88 -1.17
CA ASN A 405 27.08 -26.24 -0.96
C ASN A 405 25.58 -26.33 -1.28
N LYS A 406 25.28 -26.54 -2.56
CA LYS A 406 24.31 -27.56 -3.00
C LYS A 406 24.85 -28.13 -4.32
N LYS A 407 25.76 -29.12 -4.19
CA LYS A 407 25.85 -30.19 -5.19
C LYS A 407 24.71 -31.16 -4.92
#